data_AF-A0A2E5KUT3-F1
#
_entry.id   AF-A0A2E5KUT3-F1
#
_cell.length_a   1.000
_cell.length_b   1.000
_cell.length_c   1.000
_cell.angle_alpha   90.00
_cell.angle_beta   90.00
_cell.angle_gamma   90.00
#
_symmetry.space_group_name_H-M   'P 1'
#
loop_
_entity.id
_entity.type
_entity.pdbx_description
1 polymer ?
#
loop_
_entity_poly.entity_id
_entity_poly.type
_entity_poly.pdbx_seq_one_letter_code
_entity_poly.pdbx_strand_id
1 'polypeptide(L)'
;MSAHEEFSREKEGGSSNRTFGFVFAVVFAIIAAWPLMDGEGIRLWAATICGAFALVAVVIPRLLAPLNRLWMAFGDVLHRITNPLVLGIMFFGVITPMALVMRVLRKDLLNLKRRPNAESYWVEKTPPGPPPETMKHQF
;
A
#
# COMPACT_ATOMS: atom_id res chain seq x y z
N MET A 1 7.15 -34.75 -18.03
CA MET A 1 8.10 -33.70 -17.64
C MET A 1 7.25 -32.49 -17.24
N SER A 2 6.89 -32.43 -15.95
CA SER A 2 5.96 -31.44 -15.39
C SER A 2 6.71 -30.13 -15.18
N ALA A 3 6.24 -29.04 -15.78
CA ALA A 3 6.72 -27.70 -15.48
C ALA A 3 6.30 -27.35 -14.05
N HIS A 4 7.28 -27.06 -13.20
CA HIS A 4 7.14 -27.05 -11.74
C HIS A 4 6.57 -25.76 -11.13
N GLU A 5 6.14 -24.79 -11.91
CA GLU A 5 5.58 -23.53 -11.38
C GLU A 5 4.41 -23.04 -12.23
N GLU A 6 3.21 -23.52 -11.90
CA GLU A 6 1.98 -22.85 -12.31
C GLU A 6 1.69 -21.78 -11.25
N PHE A 7 2.18 -20.55 -11.46
CA PHE A 7 1.80 -19.39 -10.65
C PHE A 7 0.33 -19.05 -10.92
N SER A 8 -0.57 -19.86 -10.36
CA SER A 8 -1.96 -19.50 -10.18
C SER A 8 -1.98 -18.34 -9.20
N ARG A 9 -1.86 -17.11 -9.72
CA ARG A 9 -2.24 -15.91 -8.99
C ARG A 9 -3.69 -16.14 -8.57
N GLU A 10 -3.90 -16.44 -7.29
CA GLU A 10 -5.21 -16.30 -6.69
C GLU A 10 -5.70 -14.91 -7.07
N LYS A 11 -6.73 -14.86 -7.92
CA LYS A 11 -7.48 -13.63 -8.11
C LYS A 11 -8.13 -13.37 -6.77
N GLU A 12 -7.52 -12.50 -5.98
CA GLU A 12 -8.15 -11.94 -4.79
C GLU A 12 -9.60 -11.64 -5.13
N GLY A 13 -10.53 -12.31 -4.44
CA GLY A 13 -11.95 -12.15 -4.69
C GLY A 13 -12.28 -10.66 -4.57
N GLY A 14 -12.81 -10.08 -5.66
CA GLY A 14 -13.20 -8.67 -5.66
C GLY A 14 -14.12 -8.33 -4.49
N SER A 15 -14.15 -7.06 -4.09
CA SER A 15 -14.92 -6.60 -2.92
C SER A 15 -16.33 -7.18 -2.87
N SER A 16 -16.65 -7.81 -1.74
CA SER A 16 -17.99 -8.31 -1.47
C SER A 16 -18.97 -7.13 -1.37
N ASN A 17 -20.03 -7.15 -2.18
CA ASN A 17 -21.07 -6.12 -2.17
C ASN A 17 -21.72 -5.93 -0.79
N ARG A 18 -21.72 -6.99 0.04
CA ARG A 18 -22.18 -6.90 1.44
C ARG A 18 -21.25 -6.06 2.29
N THR A 19 -19.94 -6.29 2.17
CA THR A 19 -18.91 -5.52 2.90
C THR A 19 -18.98 -4.05 2.51
N PHE A 20 -19.13 -3.75 1.21
CA PHE A 20 -19.36 -2.37 0.74
C PHE A 20 -20.58 -1.73 1.44
N GLY A 21 -21.73 -2.41 1.45
CA GLY A 21 -22.93 -1.91 2.12
C GLY A 21 -22.73 -1.66 3.63
N PHE A 22 -22.04 -2.56 4.33
CA PHE A 22 -21.75 -2.38 5.77
C PHE A 22 -20.79 -1.23 6.05
N VAL A 23 -19.76 -1.04 5.22
CA VAL A 23 -18.83 0.11 5.37
C VAL A 23 -19.59 1.42 5.29
N PHE A 24 -20.47 1.58 4.29
CA PHE A 24 -21.29 2.79 4.17
C PHE A 24 -22.30 2.93 5.32
N ALA A 25 -22.92 1.83 5.78
CA ALA A 25 -23.79 1.86 6.95
C ALA A 25 -23.05 2.37 8.21
N VAL A 26 -21.82 1.89 8.45
CA VAL A 26 -20.98 2.36 9.57
C VAL A 26 -20.63 3.85 9.42
N VAL A 27 -20.25 4.30 8.21
CA VAL A 27 -19.97 5.72 7.95
C VAL A 27 -21.19 6.59 8.26
N PHE A 28 -22.38 6.20 7.79
CA PHE A 28 -23.60 6.95 8.08
C PHE A 28 -24.03 6.85 9.55
N ALA A 29 -23.75 5.75 10.24
CA ALA A 29 -23.98 5.62 11.67
C ALA A 29 -23.11 6.62 12.46
N ILE A 30 -21.83 6.76 12.10
CA ILE A 30 -20.94 7.77 12.71
C ILE A 30 -21.47 9.18 12.45
N ILE A 31 -21.89 9.50 11.22
CA ILE A 31 -22.45 10.81 10.88
C ILE A 31 -23.76 11.09 11.63
N ALA A 32 -24.59 10.06 11.82
CA ALA A 32 -25.85 10.16 12.56
C ALA A 32 -25.61 10.40 14.06
N ALA A 33 -24.55 9.79 14.62
CA ALA A 33 -24.18 9.87 16.03
C ALA A 33 -23.26 11.05 16.37
N TRP A 34 -22.59 11.67 15.39
CA TRP A 34 -21.71 12.83 15.60
C TRP A 34 -22.38 13.99 16.39
N PRO A 35 -23.62 14.40 16.08
CA PRO A 35 -24.27 15.52 16.77
C PRO A 35 -24.61 15.21 18.23
N LEU A 36 -24.65 13.92 18.60
CA LEU A 36 -24.87 13.47 19.96
C LEU A 36 -23.73 13.90 20.89
N MET A 37 -22.52 14.12 20.34
CA MET A 37 -21.38 14.64 21.09
C MET A 37 -21.54 16.11 21.45
N ASP A 38 -22.29 16.87 20.65
CA ASP A 38 -22.58 18.29 20.86
C ASP A 38 -23.88 18.53 21.64
N GLY A 39 -24.54 17.45 22.12
CA GLY A 39 -25.83 17.51 22.83
C GLY A 39 -27.04 17.71 21.91
N GLU A 40 -26.84 17.70 20.58
CA GLU A 40 -27.92 17.72 19.60
C GLU A 40 -28.53 16.33 19.40
N GLY A 41 -29.78 16.27 18.92
CA GLY A 41 -30.43 15.00 18.60
C GLY A 41 -29.78 14.27 17.42
N ILE A 42 -30.04 12.96 17.30
CA ILE A 42 -29.58 12.15 16.17
C ILE A 42 -30.06 12.79 14.86
N ARG A 43 -29.18 12.91 13.87
CA ARG A 43 -29.55 13.31 12.51
C ARG A 43 -30.42 12.23 11.87
N LEU A 44 -31.74 12.40 11.98
CA LEU A 44 -32.74 11.43 11.48
C LEU A 44 -32.56 11.09 10.00
N TRP A 45 -32.12 12.05 9.18
CA TRP A 45 -31.83 11.80 7.77
C TRP A 45 -30.66 10.80 7.59
N ALA A 46 -29.58 10.96 8.36
CA ALA A 46 -28.41 10.08 8.30
C ALA A 46 -28.72 8.68 8.89
N ALA A 47 -29.53 8.63 9.95
CA ALA A 47 -30.02 7.38 10.51
C ALA A 47 -30.90 6.60 9.51
N THR A 48 -31.77 7.29 8.78
CA THR A 48 -32.60 6.67 7.73
C THR A 48 -31.73 6.09 6.60
N ILE A 49 -30.71 6.82 6.15
CA ILE A 49 -29.78 6.35 5.11
C ILE A 49 -28.97 5.14 5.61
N CYS A 50 -28.50 5.17 6.86
CA CYS A 50 -27.82 4.03 7.50
C CYS A 50 -28.70 2.77 7.48
N GLY A 51 -29.95 2.89 7.93
CA GLY A 51 -30.91 1.77 7.93
C GLY A 51 -31.19 1.23 6.53
N ALA A 52 -31.37 2.13 5.55
CA ALA A 52 -31.57 1.74 4.15
C ALA A 52 -30.36 0.97 3.59
N PHE A 53 -29.14 1.46 3.81
CA PHE A 53 -27.92 0.78 3.35
C PHE A 53 -27.72 -0.59 4.02
N ALA A 54 -27.93 -0.67 5.33
CA ALA A 54 -27.85 -1.94 6.06
C ALA A 54 -28.89 -2.96 5.57
N LEU A 55 -30.13 -2.51 5.35
CA LEU A 55 -31.20 -3.35 4.84
C LEU A 55 -30.90 -3.87 3.43
N VAL A 56 -30.48 -2.98 2.52
CA VAL A 56 -30.13 -3.37 1.14
C VAL A 56 -28.91 -4.30 1.12
N ALA A 57 -27.93 -4.10 2.00
CA ALA A 57 -26.76 -4.97 2.12
C ALA A 57 -27.13 -6.40 2.52
N VAL A 58 -28.12 -6.58 3.40
CA VAL A 58 -28.59 -7.89 3.87
C VAL A 58 -29.54 -8.55 2.87
N VAL A 59 -30.55 -7.82 2.38
CA VAL A 59 -31.65 -8.38 1.57
C VAL A 59 -31.26 -8.51 0.10
N ILE A 60 -30.68 -7.47 -0.51
CA ILE A 60 -30.40 -7.43 -1.95
C ILE A 60 -29.02 -6.78 -2.22
N PRO A 61 -27.91 -7.44 -1.84
CA PRO A 61 -26.56 -6.90 -2.06
C PRO A 61 -26.23 -6.74 -3.55
N ARG A 62 -26.96 -7.40 -4.46
CA ARG A 62 -26.80 -7.25 -5.91
C ARG A 62 -27.11 -5.83 -6.40
N LEU A 63 -28.00 -5.10 -5.72
CA LEU A 63 -28.32 -3.72 -6.09
C LEU A 63 -27.14 -2.77 -5.83
N LEU A 64 -26.30 -3.09 -4.84
CA LEU A 64 -25.07 -2.36 -4.52
C LEU A 64 -23.90 -2.71 -5.45
N ALA A 65 -24.02 -3.73 -6.29
CA ALA A 65 -22.94 -4.19 -7.17
C ALA A 65 -22.40 -3.13 -8.16
N PRO A 66 -23.25 -2.39 -8.93
CA PRO A 66 -22.74 -1.36 -9.84
C PRO A 66 -22.06 -0.21 -9.07
N LEU A 67 -22.60 0.15 -7.90
CA LEU A 67 -22.04 1.20 -7.05
C LEU A 67 -20.70 0.78 -6.44
N ASN A 68 -20.59 -0.45 -5.94
CA ASN A 68 -19.35 -1.02 -5.43
C ASN A 68 -18.27 -1.07 -6.53
N ARG A 69 -18.65 -1.44 -7.77
CA ARG A 69 -17.71 -1.45 -8.89
C ARG A 69 -17.22 -0.05 -9.26
N LEU A 70 -18.11 0.95 -9.25
CA LEU A 70 -17.73 2.33 -9.51
C LEU A 70 -16.82 2.88 -8.40
N TRP A 71 -17.14 2.58 -7.15
CA TRP A 71 -16.32 2.95 -6.00
C TRP A 71 -14.93 2.31 -6.05
N MET A 72 -14.84 1.05 -6.45
CA MET A 72 -13.55 0.38 -6.64
C MET A 72 -12.74 0.99 -7.78
N ALA A 73 -13.37 1.28 -8.92
CA ALA A 73 -12.68 1.98 -10.00
C ALA A 73 -12.18 3.38 -9.57
N PHE A 74 -12.96 4.09 -8.75
CA PHE A 74 -12.53 5.36 -8.17
C PHE A 74 -11.34 5.16 -7.21
N GLY A 75 -11.39 4.14 -6.36
CA GLY A 75 -10.29 3.74 -5.48
C GLY A 75 -9.01 3.45 -6.24
N ASP A 76 -9.10 2.74 -7.37
CA ASP A 76 -7.95 2.44 -8.23
C ASP A 76 -7.35 3.71 -8.85
N VAL A 77 -8.18 4.63 -9.34
CA VAL A 77 -7.73 5.92 -9.87
C VAL A 77 -7.06 6.75 -8.77
N LEU A 78 -7.66 6.80 -7.59
CA LEU A 78 -7.08 7.49 -6.44
C LEU A 78 -5.75 6.83 -6.04
N HIS A 79 -5.67 5.50 -6.05
CA HIS A 79 -4.44 4.76 -5.75
C HIS A 79 -3.33 5.10 -6.76
N ARG A 80 -3.65 5.18 -8.06
CA ARG A 80 -2.69 5.58 -9.10
C ARG A 80 -2.12 6.98 -8.89
N ILE A 81 -2.84 7.87 -8.22
CA ILE A 81 -2.36 9.23 -7.92
C ILE A 81 -1.62 9.24 -6.58
N THR A 82 -2.20 8.62 -5.55
CA THR A 82 -1.64 8.62 -4.19
C THR A 82 -0.36 7.82 -4.09
N ASN A 83 -0.22 6.69 -4.79
CA ASN A 83 1.00 5.88 -4.78
C ASN A 83 2.24 6.67 -5.24
N PRO A 84 2.29 7.27 -6.44
CA PRO A 84 3.42 8.10 -6.84
C PRO A 84 3.55 9.37 -6.00
N LEU A 85 2.45 9.93 -5.47
CA LEU A 85 2.52 11.07 -4.56
C LEU A 85 3.26 10.71 -3.26
N VAL A 86 2.88 9.61 -2.60
CA VAL A 86 3.52 9.10 -1.39
C VAL A 86 4.98 8.74 -1.68
N LEU A 87 5.24 8.05 -2.79
CA LEU A 87 6.60 7.72 -3.19
C LEU A 87 7.44 8.98 -3.47
N GLY A 88 6.85 10.00 -4.09
CA GLY A 88 7.48 11.31 -4.31
C GLY A 88 7.79 12.01 -3.00
N ILE A 89 6.85 12.06 -2.05
CA ILE A 89 7.08 12.62 -0.72
C ILE A 89 8.19 11.87 0.02
N MET A 90 8.20 10.54 -0.03
CA MET A 90 9.28 9.74 0.57
C MET A 90 10.63 10.04 -0.08
N PHE A 91 10.67 10.11 -1.42
CA PHE A 91 11.89 10.36 -2.16
C PHE A 91 12.45 11.76 -1.89
N PHE A 92 11.63 12.80 -1.97
CA PHE A 92 12.09 14.18 -1.79
C PHE A 92 12.16 14.60 -0.33
N GLY A 93 11.35 14.01 0.55
CA GLY A 93 11.29 14.34 1.98
C GLY A 93 12.28 13.56 2.84
N VAL A 94 12.67 12.34 2.44
CA VAL A 94 13.57 11.49 3.23
C VAL A 94 14.84 11.14 2.46
N ILE A 95 14.70 10.53 1.27
CA ILE A 95 15.84 9.98 0.54
C ILE A 95 16.77 11.09 0.02
N THR A 96 16.20 12.13 -0.59
CA THR A 96 16.94 13.25 -1.17
C THR A 96 17.71 14.06 -0.12
N PRO A 97 17.11 14.48 1.02
CA PRO A 97 17.87 15.18 2.05
C PRO A 97 18.94 14.29 2.68
N MET A 98 18.67 12.99 2.87
CA MET A 98 19.70 12.04 3.31
C MET A 98 20.89 12.02 2.33
N ALA A 99 20.63 11.91 1.03
CA ALA A 99 21.66 11.93 0.00
C ALA A 99 22.44 13.26 -0.02
N LEU A 100 21.74 14.39 0.21
CA LEU A 100 22.37 15.70 0.30
C LEU A 100 23.32 15.79 1.51
N VAL A 101 22.88 15.34 2.68
CA VAL A 101 23.70 15.27 3.91
C VAL A 101 24.95 14.43 3.67
N MET A 102 24.80 13.26 3.06
CA MET A 102 25.94 12.40 2.73
C MET A 102 26.93 13.06 1.78
N ARG A 103 26.43 13.81 0.79
CA ARG A 103 27.26 14.55 -0.17
C ARG A 103 28.02 15.70 0.51
N VAL A 104 27.39 16.42 1.42
CA VAL A 104 28.04 17.47 2.23
C VAL A 104 29.13 16.87 3.12
N LEU A 105 28.86 15.71 3.73
CA LEU A 105 29.84 14.95 4.52
C LEU A 105 30.90 14.24 3.66
N ARG A 106 30.88 14.41 2.33
CA ARG A 106 31.76 13.76 1.34
C ARG A 106 31.82 12.22 1.46
N LYS A 107 30.78 11.60 2.03
CA LYS A 107 30.69 10.14 2.13
C LYS A 107 30.25 9.56 0.79
N ASP A 108 31.13 8.78 0.18
CA ASP A 108 30.85 8.04 -1.06
C ASP A 108 30.60 6.56 -0.72
N LEU A 109 29.42 6.24 -0.20
CA LEU A 109 29.09 4.85 0.19
C LEU A 109 28.93 3.92 -1.01
N LEU A 110 28.63 4.48 -2.19
CA LEU A 110 28.37 3.70 -3.40
C LEU A 110 29.60 3.64 -4.32
N ASN A 111 30.75 4.18 -3.90
CA ASN A 111 31.97 4.28 -4.70
C ASN A 111 31.72 4.82 -6.12
N LEU A 112 30.87 5.86 -6.23
CA LEU A 112 30.41 6.43 -7.50
C LEU A 112 31.51 7.23 -8.21
N LYS A 113 32.56 7.66 -7.50
CA LYS A 113 33.66 8.41 -8.10
C LYS A 113 34.47 7.54 -9.06
N ARG A 114 34.49 7.92 -10.33
CA ARG A 114 35.31 7.29 -11.37
C ARG A 114 36.79 7.47 -11.03
N ARG A 115 37.54 6.37 -10.99
CA ARG A 115 38.99 6.35 -10.79
C ARG A 115 39.67 6.04 -12.13
N PRO A 116 40.18 7.06 -12.85
CA PRO A 116 40.74 6.86 -14.20
C PRO A 116 42.04 6.04 -14.21
N ASN A 117 42.78 6.03 -13.10
CA ASN A 117 44.04 5.31 -12.97
C ASN A 117 43.90 4.01 -12.14
N ALA A 118 42.68 3.52 -11.93
CA ALA A 118 42.47 2.27 -11.21
C ALA A 118 42.67 1.08 -12.15
N GLU A 119 43.50 0.12 -11.76
CA GLU A 119 43.69 -1.15 -12.48
C GLU A 119 42.43 -2.02 -12.42
N SER A 120 41.67 -1.96 -11.33
CA SER A 120 40.40 -2.65 -11.15
C SER A 120 39.48 -1.93 -10.17
N TYR A 121 38.17 -2.05 -10.36
CA TYR A 121 37.15 -1.61 -9.40
C TYR A 121 36.77 -2.73 -8.40
N TRP A 122 37.39 -3.90 -8.52
CA TRP A 122 37.16 -5.02 -7.62
C TRP A 122 37.57 -4.64 -6.19
N VAL A 123 36.63 -4.80 -5.24
CA VAL A 123 36.91 -4.60 -3.83
C VAL A 123 37.40 -5.93 -3.25
N GLU A 124 38.71 -6.05 -3.07
CA GLU A 124 39.30 -7.21 -2.38
C GLU A 124 38.81 -7.25 -0.93
N LYS A 125 38.28 -8.41 -0.53
CA LYS A 125 37.84 -8.63 0.85
C LYS A 125 39.01 -9.17 1.66
N THR A 126 39.35 -8.48 2.74
CA THR A 126 40.35 -8.92 3.72
C THR A 126 39.70 -8.96 5.10
N PRO A 127 39.51 -10.14 5.72
CA PRO A 127 39.93 -11.46 5.24
C PRO A 127 39.13 -11.93 4.00
N PRO A 128 39.69 -12.85 3.19
CA PRO A 128 38.96 -13.46 2.09
C PRO A 128 37.66 -14.09 2.60
N GLY A 129 36.64 -14.11 1.75
CA GLY A 129 35.36 -14.75 2.07
C GLY A 129 35.55 -16.21 2.50
N PRO A 130 34.57 -16.79 3.20
CA PRO A 130 34.69 -18.16 3.70
C PRO A 130 34.99 -19.14 2.55
N PRO A 131 35.77 -20.20 2.79
CA PRO A 131 36.15 -21.16 1.75
C PRO A 131 34.91 -21.70 1.03
N PRO A 132 34.98 -22.03 -0.27
CA PRO A 132 33.85 -22.59 -1.02
C PRO A 132 33.21 -23.81 -0.36
N GLU A 133 33.98 -24.53 0.44
CA GLU A 133 33.58 -25.71 1.21
C GLU A 133 32.50 -25.41 2.26
N THR A 134 32.43 -24.17 2.77
CA THR A 134 31.37 -23.77 3.73
C THR A 134 30.00 -23.69 3.08
N MET A 135 29.90 -23.61 1.75
CA MET A 135 28.60 -23.64 1.06
C MET A 135 27.86 -24.98 1.22
N LYS A 136 28.59 -26.05 1.58
CA LYS A 136 27.99 -27.36 1.89
C LYS A 136 27.26 -27.37 3.24
N HIS A 137 27.52 -26.40 4.11
CA HIS A 137 26.96 -26.28 5.45
C HIS A 137 26.38 -24.87 5.67
N GLN A 138 25.43 -24.49 4.81
CA GLN A 138 24.81 -23.16 4.84
C GLN A 138 23.72 -22.98 5.93
N PHE A 139 23.43 -24.04 6.70
CA PHE A 139 22.41 -24.07 7.75
C PHE A 139 22.99 -24.63 9.04
#